data_AF-A0A8X6QMP1-F1
#
_entry.id   AF-A0A8X6QMP1-F1
#
_cell.length_a   1.000
_cell.length_b   1.000
_cell.length_c   1.000
_cell.angle_alpha   90.00
_cell.angle_beta   90.00
_cell.angle_gamma   90.00
#
_symmetry.space_group_name_H-M   'P 1'
#
loop_
_entity.id
_entity.type
_entity.pdbx_description
1 polymer ?
#
loop_
_entity_poly.entity_id
_entity_poly.type
_entity_poly.pdbx_seq_one_letter_code
_entity_poly.pdbx_strand_id
1 'polypeptide(L)'
;MDSVNSIPMTQLVKEYQQNVWQKVSVPRAFSSCRKDGALMGEPGVAKVIFVYELCKTPDLLHEFLRKAGLLKKDLTCAKCNSPMKLRSKDINDGAVWTCRNRINKKECGLQKSVRFGSWFSCSKLTMGEIFFLTYLIVKGYGTDKIIDEYSFSSSTMADWRQFINEIIVDYVEETSETIGGVGKIVEIDE
;
A
#
# COMPACT_ATOMS: atom_id res chain seq x y z
N MET A 1 6.84 -21.25 -5.88
CA MET A 1 6.55 -19.80 -5.78
C MET A 1 6.18 -19.37 -7.18
N ASP A 2 4.88 -19.27 -7.45
CA ASP A 2 4.39 -19.00 -8.79
C ASP A 2 4.83 -17.60 -9.20
N SER A 3 5.58 -17.53 -10.29
CA SER A 3 5.93 -16.32 -11.01
C SER A 3 4.65 -15.72 -11.59
N VAL A 4 3.86 -15.05 -10.75
CA VAL A 4 2.79 -14.17 -11.21
C VAL A 4 3.51 -13.08 -11.98
N ASN A 5 3.17 -12.92 -13.27
CA ASN A 5 3.50 -11.75 -14.08
C ASN A 5 2.92 -10.49 -13.40
N SER A 6 3.59 -10.03 -12.34
CA SER A 6 3.26 -8.80 -11.65
C SER A 6 3.75 -7.66 -12.52
N ILE A 7 2.82 -6.80 -12.92
CA ILE A 7 3.15 -5.54 -13.59
C ILE A 7 4.21 -4.84 -12.74
N PRO A 8 5.36 -4.42 -13.32
CA PRO A 8 6.37 -3.67 -12.57
C PRO A 8 5.73 -2.48 -11.85
N MET A 9 6.13 -2.23 -10.60
CA MET A 9 5.52 -1.17 -9.78
C MET A 9 5.54 0.19 -10.48
N THR A 10 6.61 0.50 -11.22
CA THR A 10 6.74 1.72 -12.03
C THR A 10 5.66 1.82 -13.11
N GLN A 11 5.35 0.72 -13.80
CA GLN A 11 4.29 0.68 -14.79
C GLN A 11 2.90 0.81 -14.16
N LEU A 12 2.68 0.18 -13.01
CA LEU A 12 1.43 0.29 -12.27
C LEU A 12 1.19 1.71 -11.75
N VAL A 13 2.22 2.35 -11.19
CA VAL A 13 2.15 3.75 -10.76
C VAL A 13 1.82 4.65 -11.95
N LYS A 14 2.45 4.44 -13.10
CA LYS A 14 2.17 5.21 -14.33
C LYS A 14 0.71 5.09 -14.77
N GLU A 15 0.14 3.88 -14.76
CA GLU A 15 -1.27 3.65 -15.07
C GLU A 15 -2.19 4.42 -14.11
N TYR A 16 -1.92 4.33 -12.80
CA TYR A 16 -2.77 4.96 -11.80
C TYR A 16 -2.61 6.47 -11.72
N GLN A 17 -1.42 7.03 -12.01
CA GLN A 17 -1.24 8.48 -12.12
C GLN A 17 -2.18 9.07 -13.16
N GLN A 18 -2.36 8.41 -14.31
CA GLN A 18 -3.30 8.86 -15.35
C GLN A 18 -4.76 8.79 -14.87
N ASN A 19 -5.14 7.69 -14.21
CA ASN A 19 -6.50 7.50 -13.68
C ASN A 19 -6.86 8.49 -12.57
N VAL A 20 -5.92 8.77 -11.66
CA VAL A 20 -6.08 9.75 -10.58
C VAL A 20 -6.13 11.16 -11.15
N TRP A 21 -5.27 11.49 -12.11
CA TRP A 21 -5.23 12.80 -12.76
C TRP A 21 -6.57 13.21 -13.36
N GLN A 22 -7.29 12.26 -13.99
CA GLN A 22 -8.62 12.52 -14.55
C GLN A 22 -9.67 12.88 -13.49
N LYS A 23 -9.46 12.50 -12.22
CA LYS A 23 -10.42 12.67 -11.12
C LYS A 23 -10.09 13.85 -10.20
N VAL A 24 -8.88 14.40 -10.23
CA VAL A 24 -8.50 15.56 -9.41
C VAL A 24 -9.20 16.82 -9.90
N SER A 25 -10.01 17.42 -9.03
CA SER A 25 -10.69 18.69 -9.32
C SER A 25 -9.73 19.86 -9.14
N VAL A 26 -9.16 20.34 -10.25
CA VAL A 26 -8.32 21.56 -10.26
C VAL A 26 -9.20 22.79 -10.55
N PRO A 27 -9.16 23.85 -9.72
CA PRO A 27 -9.89 25.09 -10.01
C PRO A 27 -9.55 25.63 -11.40
N ARG A 28 -10.54 26.19 -12.11
CA ARG A 28 -10.36 26.66 -13.50
C ARG A 28 -9.19 27.64 -13.67
N ALA A 29 -8.89 28.45 -12.64
CA ALA A 29 -7.77 29.38 -12.62
C ALA A 29 -6.39 28.70 -12.77
N PHE A 30 -6.27 27.43 -12.39
CA PHE A 30 -5.04 26.63 -12.51
C PHE A 30 -5.11 25.60 -13.65
N SER A 31 -6.02 25.80 -14.60
CA SER A 31 -6.22 24.89 -15.74
C SER A 31 -5.04 24.88 -16.73
N SER A 32 -4.14 25.86 -16.70
CA SER A 32 -2.89 25.83 -17.46
C SER A 32 -1.93 24.76 -16.91
N CYS A 33 -1.90 24.53 -15.59
CA CYS A 33 -1.17 23.42 -14.95
C CYS A 33 -1.77 22.03 -15.29
N ARG A 34 -2.95 22.00 -15.94
CA ARG A 34 -3.69 20.79 -16.31
C ARG A 34 -3.07 20.05 -17.51
N LYS A 35 -2.14 20.67 -18.24
CA LYS A 35 -1.60 20.11 -19.49
C LYS A 35 -0.49 19.06 -19.29
N ASP A 36 0.21 19.07 -18.16
CA ASP A 36 1.50 18.36 -18.08
C ASP A 36 1.56 17.25 -17.02
N GLY A 37 0.47 16.96 -16.29
CA GLY A 37 0.50 15.95 -15.22
C GLY A 37 1.48 16.29 -14.08
N ALA A 38 1.98 17.53 -14.03
CA ALA A 38 3.11 17.95 -13.20
C ALA A 38 2.90 17.70 -11.69
N LEU A 39 1.65 17.79 -11.21
CA LEU A 39 1.30 17.52 -9.80
C LEU A 39 1.49 16.04 -9.41
N MET A 40 1.37 15.11 -10.36
CA MET A 40 1.52 13.67 -10.11
C MET A 40 2.98 13.21 -10.20
N GLY A 41 3.88 14.08 -10.66
CA GLY A 41 5.30 13.80 -10.87
C GLY A 41 5.59 13.13 -12.22
N GLU A 42 6.83 12.70 -12.39
CA GLU A 42 7.26 11.94 -13.57
C GLU A 42 6.49 10.61 -13.68
N PRO A 43 6.14 10.18 -14.91
CA PRO A 43 5.42 8.93 -15.13
C PRO A 43 6.14 7.73 -14.50
N GLY A 44 5.44 7.02 -13.60
CA GLY A 44 5.96 5.85 -12.89
C GLY A 44 6.74 6.17 -11.61
N VAL A 45 6.94 7.44 -11.28
CA VAL A 45 7.56 7.88 -10.03
C VAL A 45 6.48 8.39 -9.08
N ALA A 46 6.20 7.63 -8.03
CA ALA A 46 5.24 8.05 -7.02
C ALA A 46 5.75 9.28 -6.26
N LYS A 47 4.91 10.33 -6.23
CA LYS A 47 5.07 11.53 -5.40
C LYS A 47 4.02 11.55 -4.29
N VAL A 48 4.24 12.36 -3.25
CA VAL A 48 3.35 12.40 -2.06
C VAL A 48 1.90 12.68 -2.45
N ILE A 49 1.66 13.63 -3.36
CA ILE A 49 0.31 13.99 -3.84
C ILE A 49 -0.38 12.79 -4.50
N PHE A 50 0.34 12.02 -5.32
CA PHE A 50 -0.20 10.82 -5.93
C PHE A 50 -0.62 9.79 -4.88
N VAL A 51 0.23 9.53 -3.89
CA VAL A 51 -0.06 8.55 -2.82
C VAL A 51 -1.22 9.04 -1.95
N TYR A 52 -1.28 10.34 -1.65
CA TYR A 52 -2.39 10.94 -0.91
C TYR A 52 -3.72 10.76 -1.65
N GLU A 53 -3.77 11.09 -2.95
CA GLU A 53 -4.99 10.90 -3.76
C GLU A 53 -5.35 9.43 -3.94
N LEU A 54 -4.36 8.54 -4.01
CA LEU A 54 -4.59 7.09 -4.05
C LEU A 54 -5.27 6.57 -2.76
N CYS A 55 -4.85 7.09 -1.61
CA CYS A 55 -5.40 6.72 -0.30
C CYS A 55 -6.76 7.37 0.01
N LYS A 56 -7.22 8.31 -0.81
CA LYS A 56 -8.42 9.12 -0.55
C LYS A 56 -9.71 8.31 -0.52
N THR A 57 -9.80 7.23 -1.29
CA THR A 57 -10.95 6.32 -1.27
C THR A 57 -10.50 4.87 -1.11
N PRO A 58 -11.17 4.07 -0.25
CA PRO A 58 -10.81 2.67 -0.06
C PRO A 58 -10.84 1.86 -1.35
N ASP A 59 -11.84 2.07 -2.21
CA ASP A 59 -11.98 1.30 -3.45
C ASP A 59 -10.81 1.47 -4.42
N LEU A 60 -10.31 2.71 -4.57
CA LEU A 60 -9.17 2.99 -5.43
C LEU A 60 -7.90 2.35 -4.88
N LEU A 61 -7.66 2.48 -3.57
CA LEU A 61 -6.53 1.87 -2.89
C LEU A 61 -6.59 0.34 -2.99
N HIS A 62 -7.76 -0.27 -2.79
CA HIS A 62 -7.95 -1.72 -2.92
C HIS A 62 -7.57 -2.23 -4.30
N GLU A 63 -8.03 -1.55 -5.35
CA GLU A 63 -7.75 -1.96 -6.72
C GLU A 63 -6.25 -1.91 -7.01
N PHE A 64 -5.60 -0.80 -6.62
CA PHE A 64 -4.16 -0.63 -6.77
C PHE A 64 -3.39 -1.70 -6.01
N LEU A 65 -3.68 -1.91 -4.72
CA LEU A 65 -2.98 -2.89 -3.89
C LEU A 65 -3.18 -4.33 -4.37
N ARG A 66 -4.35 -4.67 -4.92
CA ARG A 66 -4.60 -5.99 -5.53
C ARG A 66 -3.82 -6.18 -6.82
N LYS A 67 -3.72 -5.16 -7.68
CA LYS A 67 -2.88 -5.21 -8.89
C LYS A 67 -1.40 -5.30 -8.54
N ALA A 68 -0.97 -4.59 -7.50
CA ALA A 68 0.38 -4.66 -6.94
C ALA A 68 0.72 -6.00 -6.25
N GLY A 69 -0.27 -6.88 -6.02
CA GLY A 69 -0.07 -8.14 -5.31
C GLY A 69 0.04 -8.01 -3.78
N LEU A 70 -0.21 -6.82 -3.23
CA LEU A 70 -0.18 -6.54 -1.79
C LEU A 70 -1.49 -6.91 -1.08
N LEU A 71 -2.57 -7.12 -1.83
CA LEU A 71 -3.83 -7.68 -1.33
C LEU A 71 -4.26 -8.89 -2.17
N LYS A 72 -4.96 -9.83 -1.53
CA LYS A 72 -5.50 -11.00 -2.20
C LYS A 72 -6.52 -10.62 -3.27
N LYS A 73 -6.43 -11.26 -4.44
CA LYS A 73 -7.39 -11.08 -5.54
C LYS A 73 -8.66 -11.91 -5.34
N ASP A 74 -8.55 -13.02 -4.63
CA ASP A 74 -9.61 -13.95 -4.35
C ASP A 74 -9.41 -14.56 -2.96
N LEU A 75 -10.48 -15.09 -2.38
CA LEU A 75 -10.44 -15.72 -1.08
C LEU A 75 -11.43 -16.88 -1.04
N THR A 76 -10.96 -18.04 -0.60
CA THR A 76 -11.80 -19.23 -0.40
C THR A 76 -12.28 -19.30 1.05
N CYS A 77 -13.55 -19.61 1.25
CA CYS A 77 -14.15 -19.73 2.56
C CYS A 77 -13.62 -20.95 3.31
N ALA A 78 -12.94 -20.75 4.44
CA ALA A 78 -12.41 -21.83 5.27
C ALA A 78 -13.46 -22.80 5.83
N LYS A 79 -14.74 -22.40 5.87
CA LYS A 79 -15.84 -23.24 6.41
C LYS A 79 -16.48 -24.16 5.37
N CYS A 80 -16.53 -23.75 4.10
CA CYS A 80 -17.32 -24.46 3.07
C CYS A 80 -16.65 -24.52 1.71
N ASN A 81 -15.38 -24.13 1.65
CA ASN A 81 -14.53 -24.14 0.47
C ASN A 81 -15.09 -23.41 -0.76
N SER A 82 -16.05 -22.51 -0.55
CA SER A 82 -16.69 -21.72 -1.61
C SER A 82 -15.98 -20.38 -1.80
N PRO A 83 -15.96 -19.83 -3.03
CA PRO A 83 -15.36 -18.51 -3.28
C PRO A 83 -16.11 -17.41 -2.52
N MET A 84 -15.36 -16.54 -1.86
CA MET A 84 -15.89 -15.37 -1.16
C MET A 84 -15.96 -14.18 -2.12
N LYS A 85 -16.89 -13.26 -1.85
CA LYS A 85 -17.00 -11.99 -2.58
C LYS A 85 -16.65 -10.83 -1.67
N LEU A 86 -15.89 -9.87 -2.19
CA LEU A 86 -15.68 -8.59 -1.52
C LEU A 86 -16.98 -7.79 -1.57
N ARG A 87 -17.37 -7.19 -0.46
CA ARG A 87 -18.59 -6.39 -0.34
C ARG A 87 -18.27 -5.10 0.38
N SER A 88 -18.78 -3.99 -0.18
CA SER A 88 -18.69 -2.68 0.48
C SER A 88 -19.42 -2.72 1.83
N LYS A 89 -18.83 -2.07 2.82
CA LYS A 89 -19.35 -1.97 4.18
C LYS A 89 -18.87 -0.65 4.78
N ASP A 90 -19.71 -0.02 5.58
CA ASP A 90 -19.38 1.20 6.31
C ASP A 90 -18.48 0.87 7.51
N ILE A 91 -17.19 0.70 7.23
CA ILE A 91 -16.09 0.44 8.16
C ILE A 91 -14.85 1.16 7.64
N ASN A 92 -13.80 1.28 8.46
CA ASN A 92 -12.59 2.04 8.13
C ASN A 92 -11.97 1.75 6.75
N ASP A 93 -11.88 0.47 6.35
CA ASP A 93 -11.35 0.09 5.03
C ASP A 93 -12.43 -0.23 4.01
N GLY A 94 -13.68 0.20 4.22
CA GLY A 94 -14.74 0.18 3.21
C GLY A 94 -15.24 -1.19 2.71
N ALA A 95 -14.60 -2.32 3.06
CA ALA A 95 -14.97 -3.62 2.50
C ALA A 95 -14.62 -4.84 3.37
N VAL A 96 -15.39 -5.91 3.18
CA VAL A 96 -15.16 -7.23 3.81
C VAL A 96 -15.36 -8.37 2.81
N TRP A 97 -14.55 -9.41 2.93
CA TRP A 97 -14.80 -10.69 2.25
C TRP A 97 -15.97 -11.38 2.93
N THR A 98 -17.00 -11.72 2.16
CA THR A 98 -18.20 -12.39 2.69
C THR A 98 -18.51 -13.65 1.90
N CYS A 99 -18.68 -14.77 2.62
CA CYS A 99 -19.21 -16.01 2.06
C CYS A 99 -20.73 -16.05 2.20
N ARG A 100 -21.45 -16.07 1.08
CA ARG A 100 -22.92 -16.22 1.03
C ARG A 100 -23.37 -17.60 0.54
N ASN A 101 -22.48 -18.60 0.48
CA ASN A 101 -22.88 -19.94 0.08
C ASN A 101 -23.91 -20.51 1.08
N ARG A 102 -24.84 -21.35 0.60
CA ARG A 102 -25.84 -22.02 1.45
C ARG A 102 -25.40 -23.43 1.79
N ILE A 103 -25.38 -23.76 3.08
CA ILE A 103 -25.06 -25.08 3.64
C ILE A 103 -26.26 -25.49 4.49
N ASN A 104 -26.84 -26.66 4.24
CA ASN A 104 -28.00 -27.16 4.99
C ASN A 104 -29.14 -26.12 5.11
N LYS A 105 -29.47 -25.45 3.99
CA LYS A 105 -30.49 -24.39 3.89
C LYS A 105 -30.19 -23.10 4.68
N LYS A 106 -29.01 -22.95 5.31
CA LYS A 106 -28.57 -21.72 6.00
C LYS A 106 -27.41 -21.05 5.26
N GLU A 107 -27.34 -19.73 5.29
CA GLU A 107 -26.19 -19.00 4.74
C GLU A 107 -24.95 -19.23 5.60
N CYS A 108 -23.79 -19.44 4.97
CA CYS A 108 -22.52 -19.64 5.65
C CYS A 108 -22.15 -18.43 6.53
N GLY A 109 -22.34 -17.22 6.00
CA GLY A 109 -22.17 -15.95 6.72
C GLY A 109 -20.74 -15.60 7.16
N LEU A 110 -19.74 -16.44 6.83
CA LEU A 110 -18.36 -16.19 7.25
C LEU A 110 -17.85 -14.88 6.63
N GLN A 111 -17.29 -14.01 7.47
CA GLN A 111 -16.63 -12.77 7.05
C GLN A 111 -15.15 -12.79 7.38
N LYS A 112 -14.35 -12.15 6.52
CA LYS A 112 -12.93 -11.85 6.76
C LYS A 112 -12.66 -10.41 6.36
N SER A 113 -11.74 -9.76 7.07
CA SER A 113 -11.28 -8.41 6.70
C SER A 113 -10.72 -8.40 5.28
N VAL A 114 -10.89 -7.30 4.53
CA VAL A 114 -10.25 -7.11 3.22
C VAL A 114 -8.72 -7.30 3.29
N ARG A 115 -8.14 -7.00 4.47
CA ARG A 115 -6.71 -7.13 4.75
C ARG A 115 -6.23 -8.56 4.94
N PHE A 116 -7.13 -9.53 5.08
CA PHE A 116 -6.80 -10.86 5.61
C PHE A 116 -5.62 -11.54 4.89
N GLY A 117 -4.56 -11.82 5.65
CA GLY A 117 -3.36 -12.48 5.16
C GLY A 117 -2.50 -11.58 4.27
N SER A 118 -2.58 -10.27 4.45
CA SER A 118 -1.68 -9.27 3.85
C SER A 118 -0.88 -8.55 4.93
N TRP A 119 0.13 -7.80 4.50
CA TRP A 119 0.93 -6.90 5.33
C TRP A 119 0.10 -5.86 6.11
N PHE A 120 -1.08 -5.50 5.63
CA PHE A 120 -1.98 -4.56 6.31
C PHE A 120 -2.75 -5.18 7.49
N SER A 121 -2.61 -6.49 7.71
CA SER A 121 -3.29 -7.21 8.80
C SER A 121 -2.76 -6.79 10.17
N CYS A 122 -3.54 -7.04 11.23
CA CYS A 122 -3.13 -6.92 12.64
C CYS A 122 -2.80 -5.51 13.15
N SER A 123 -2.77 -4.48 12.30
CA SER A 123 -2.63 -3.09 12.71
C SER A 123 -3.99 -2.43 13.01
N LYS A 124 -4.02 -1.51 13.97
CA LYS A 124 -5.18 -0.66 14.28
C LYS A 124 -5.33 0.51 13.31
N LEU A 125 -4.26 0.88 12.60
CA LEU A 125 -4.30 1.89 11.55
C LEU A 125 -5.16 1.38 10.38
N THR A 126 -5.77 2.29 9.64
CA THR A 126 -6.42 2.03 8.34
C THR A 126 -5.39 1.61 7.30
N MET A 127 -5.81 0.91 6.24
CA MET A 127 -4.87 0.58 5.15
C MET A 127 -4.29 1.83 4.49
N GLY A 128 -5.09 2.89 4.36
CA GLY A 128 -4.64 4.16 3.80
C GLY A 128 -3.54 4.80 4.64
N GLU A 129 -3.71 4.83 5.97
CA GLU A 129 -2.68 5.31 6.91
C GLU A 129 -1.41 4.47 6.84
N ILE A 130 -1.53 3.14 6.89
CA ILE A 130 -0.40 2.20 6.78
C ILE A 130 0.38 2.46 5.49
N PHE A 131 -0.31 2.52 4.35
CA PHE A 131 0.32 2.71 3.04
C PHE A 131 1.01 4.07 2.94
N PHE A 132 0.30 5.13 3.35
CA PHE A 132 0.78 6.50 3.25
C PHE A 132 1.96 6.78 4.20
N LEU A 133 1.85 6.37 5.47
CA LEU A 133 2.94 6.52 6.45
C LEU A 133 4.20 5.79 6.01
N THR A 134 4.05 4.57 5.52
CA THR A 134 5.20 3.77 5.05
C THR A 134 5.88 4.44 3.87
N TYR A 135 5.11 4.99 2.93
CA TYR A 135 5.66 5.76 1.83
C TYR A 135 6.46 6.99 2.33
N LEU A 136 5.94 7.76 3.29
CA LEU A 136 6.66 8.92 3.85
C LEU A 136 7.96 8.51 4.53
N ILE A 137 7.94 7.46 5.33
CA ILE A 137 9.12 6.95 6.03
C ILE A 137 10.19 6.50 5.03
N VAL A 138 9.81 5.69 4.04
CA VAL A 138 10.73 5.20 3.00
C VAL A 138 11.27 6.35 2.16
N LYS A 139 10.52 7.44 2.00
CA LYS A 139 11.01 8.68 1.37
C LYS A 139 11.92 9.54 2.27
N GLY A 140 12.20 9.11 3.50
CA GLY A 140 13.11 9.79 4.42
C GLY A 140 12.49 10.97 5.16
N TYR A 141 11.16 11.07 5.24
CA TYR A 141 10.52 12.12 6.02
C TYR A 141 10.85 11.97 7.52
N GLY A 142 11.08 13.11 8.18
CA GLY A 142 11.32 13.17 9.64
C GLY A 142 10.06 12.83 10.43
N THR A 143 10.21 12.07 11.50
CA THR A 143 9.10 11.64 12.39
C THR A 143 8.35 12.85 12.96
N ASP A 144 9.07 13.89 13.35
CA ASP A 144 8.55 15.17 13.83
C ASP A 144 7.60 15.81 12.82
N LYS A 145 8.02 15.91 11.55
CA LYS A 145 7.21 16.48 10.47
C LYS A 145 5.96 15.65 10.20
N ILE A 146 6.05 14.33 10.26
CA ILE A 146 4.89 13.46 10.04
C ILE A 146 3.87 13.63 11.18
N ILE A 147 4.33 13.73 12.42
CA ILE A 147 3.45 13.94 13.59
C ILE A 147 2.75 15.30 13.48
N ASP A 148 3.49 16.35 13.15
CA ASP A 148 2.97 17.73 13.02
C ASP A 148 1.87 17.82 11.95
N GLU A 149 2.10 17.21 10.77
CA GLU A 149 1.19 17.31 9.63
C GLU A 149 -0.01 16.35 9.71
N TYR A 150 0.15 15.16 10.30
CA TYR A 150 -0.86 14.09 10.24
C TYR A 150 -1.47 13.70 11.60
N SER A 151 -1.08 14.38 12.69
CA SER A 151 -1.69 14.24 14.02
C SER A 151 -1.67 12.81 14.60
N PHE A 152 -0.71 11.97 14.18
CA PHE A 152 -0.50 10.67 14.83
C PHE A 152 0.12 10.84 16.22
N SER A 153 -0.20 9.94 17.15
CA SER A 153 0.49 9.95 18.44
C SER A 153 1.98 9.64 18.27
N SER A 154 2.83 10.29 19.06
CA SER A 154 4.27 10.04 19.02
C SER A 154 4.63 8.57 19.26
N SER A 155 3.87 7.88 20.12
CA SER A 155 4.02 6.44 20.35
C SER A 155 3.72 5.61 19.10
N THR A 156 2.57 5.84 18.44
CA THR A 156 2.21 5.14 17.20
C THR A 156 3.26 5.37 16.12
N MET A 157 3.77 6.60 16.02
CA MET A 157 4.78 6.92 15.00
C MET A 157 6.14 6.29 15.31
N ALA A 158 6.57 6.26 16.58
CA ALA A 158 7.80 5.60 16.99
C ALA A 158 7.75 4.10 16.69
N ASP A 159 6.67 3.42 17.12
CA ASP A 159 6.45 1.99 16.90
C ASP A 159 6.43 1.66 15.40
N TRP A 160 5.69 2.45 14.61
CA TRP A 160 5.59 2.22 13.17
C TRP A 160 6.91 2.49 12.45
N ARG A 161 7.63 3.55 12.83
CA ARG A 161 8.95 3.88 12.26
C ARG A 161 9.96 2.77 12.54
N GLN A 162 9.97 2.26 13.76
CA GLN A 162 10.84 1.14 14.12
C GLN A 162 10.52 -0.09 13.27
N PHE A 163 9.24 -0.48 13.18
CA PHE A 163 8.82 -1.61 12.34
C PHE A 163 9.26 -1.47 10.88
N ILE A 164 9.11 -0.29 10.27
CA ILE A 164 9.56 -0.06 8.89
C ILE A 164 11.08 -0.11 8.77
N ASN A 165 11.82 0.45 9.74
CA ASN A 165 13.29 0.40 9.72
C ASN A 165 13.80 -1.03 9.83
N GLU A 166 13.20 -1.88 10.67
CA GLU A 166 13.54 -3.31 10.78
C GLU A 166 13.36 -4.01 9.42
N ILE A 167 12.23 -3.80 8.74
CA ILE A 167 12.00 -4.35 7.40
C ILE A 167 13.03 -3.87 6.37
N ILE A 168 13.40 -2.58 6.42
CA ILE A 168 14.41 -2.02 5.52
C ILE A 168 15.78 -2.65 5.79
N VAL A 169 16.16 -2.83 7.05
CA VAL A 169 17.40 -3.51 7.43
C VAL A 169 17.41 -4.93 6.90
N ASP A 170 16.37 -5.72 7.17
CA ASP A 170 16.24 -7.09 6.67
C ASP A 170 16.40 -7.15 5.14
N TYR A 171 15.71 -6.26 4.41
CA TYR A 171 15.79 -6.19 2.96
C TYR A 171 17.21 -5.85 2.47
N VAL A 172 17.88 -4.88 3.10
CA VAL A 172 19.25 -4.50 2.75
C VAL A 172 20.21 -5.64 3.05
N GLU A 173 20.07 -6.33 4.18
CA GLU A 173 20.90 -7.50 4.52
C GLU A 173 20.71 -8.65 3.52
N GLU A 174 19.48 -8.90 3.06
CA GLU A 174 19.17 -9.94 2.07
C GLU A 174 19.65 -9.60 0.64
N THR A 175 19.67 -8.31 0.28
CA THR A 175 19.92 -7.87 -1.11
C THR A 175 21.29 -7.24 -1.33
N SER A 176 22.01 -6.88 -0.27
CA SER A 176 23.35 -6.32 -0.38
C SER A 176 24.37 -7.38 -0.74
N GLU A 177 25.28 -7.03 -1.63
CA GLU A 177 26.47 -7.84 -1.89
C GLU A 177 27.45 -7.67 -0.72
N THR A 178 28.07 -8.76 -0.26
CA THR A 178 29.13 -8.68 0.75
C THR A 178 30.30 -7.85 0.24
N ILE A 179 30.58 -6.75 0.93
CA ILE A 179 31.66 -5.81 0.60
C ILE A 179 33.05 -6.49 0.71
N GLY A 180 33.18 -7.52 1.55
CA GLY A 180 34.41 -8.28 1.76
C GLY A 180 34.29 -9.79 1.52
N GLY A 181 35.44 -10.47 1.41
CA GLY A 181 35.58 -11.91 1.23
C GLY A 181 37.06 -12.31 1.16
N VAL A 182 37.38 -13.61 1.28
CA VAL A 182 38.78 -14.09 1.20
C VAL A 182 39.42 -13.62 -0.11
N GLY A 183 40.45 -12.78 -0.01
CA GLY A 183 41.17 -12.22 -1.17
C GLY A 183 40.67 -10.85 -1.67
N LYS A 184 39.65 -10.25 -1.06
CA LYS A 184 39.27 -8.85 -1.33
C LYS A 184 39.93 -7.91 -0.32
N ILE A 185 40.78 -7.00 -0.80
CA ILE A 185 41.31 -5.87 -0.02
C ILE A 185 40.29 -4.75 -0.13
N VAL A 186 39.76 -4.29 1.00
CA VAL A 186 38.82 -3.16 1.08
C VAL A 186 39.59 -2.00 1.70
N GLU A 187 39.73 -0.91 0.93
CA GLU A 187 40.30 0.35 1.41
C GLU A 187 39.16 1.20 1.98
N ILE A 188 39.32 1.69 3.20
CA ILE A 188 38.38 2.58 3.88
C ILE A 188 39.05 3.95 3.90
N ASP A 189 38.53 4.90 3.12
CA ASP A 189 38.91 6.30 3.24
C ASP A 189 38.20 6.89 4.47
N GLU A 190 38.99 7.42 5.40
CA GLU A 190 38.54 8.23 6.55
C GLU A 190 38.13 9.65 6.13
#